data_AF-A0A956K2F5-F1
#
_entry.id   AF-A0A956K2F5-F1
#
_cell.length_a   1.000
_cell.length_b   1.000
_cell.length_c   1.000
_cell.angle_alpha   90.00
_cell.angle_beta   90.00
_cell.angle_gamma   90.00
#
_symmetry.space_group_name_H-M   'P 1'
#
loop_
_entity.id
_entity.type
_entity.pdbx_description
1 polymer ?
#
loop_
_entity_poly.entity_id
_entity_poly.type
_entity_poly.pdbx_seq_one_letter_code
_entity_poly.pdbx_strand_id
1 'polypeptide(L)'
;RGALARLARDPAHPAALDEVLRLAVARDSVSLWNLLAVVAPAARGRIFDRLAALDTPPEWVLRDDVVAGDPTAIARLREYLEGTWLHPEVP
;
A
#
# COMPACT_ATOMS: atom_id res chain seq x y z
N ARG A 1 14.47 -7.91 4.74
CA ARG A 1 13.15 -8.44 5.20
C ARG A 1 12.76 -8.09 6.66
N GLY A 2 13.55 -7.32 7.42
CA GLY A 2 13.23 -7.03 8.84
C GLY A 2 12.22 -5.91 9.12
N ALA A 3 12.11 -4.91 8.25
CA ALA A 3 11.28 -3.72 8.47
C ALA A 3 9.77 -4.01 8.42
N LEU A 4 9.31 -4.76 7.40
CA LEU A 4 7.91 -5.18 7.27
C LEU A 4 7.43 -6.01 8.48
N ALA A 5 8.24 -6.97 8.91
CA ALA A 5 7.89 -7.80 10.07
C ALA A 5 7.84 -7.00 11.38
N ARG A 6 8.61 -5.92 11.50
CA ARG A 6 8.55 -5.00 12.65
C ARG A 6 7.30 -4.13 12.60
N LEU A 7 6.97 -3.58 11.44
CA LEU A 7 5.75 -2.78 11.24
C LEU A 7 4.48 -3.61 11.43
N ALA A 8 4.47 -4.88 11.03
CA ALA A 8 3.34 -5.78 11.28
C ALA A 8 3.10 -6.04 12.78
N ARG A 9 4.16 -5.99 13.61
CA ARG A 9 4.06 -6.18 15.08
C ARG A 9 3.75 -4.89 15.82
N ASP A 10 4.20 -3.75 15.29
CA ASP A 10 3.94 -2.43 15.85
C ASP A 10 3.57 -1.45 14.72
N PRO A 11 2.30 -1.47 14.26
CA PRO A 11 1.82 -0.63 13.16
C PRO A 11 1.84 0.86 13.49
N ALA A 12 1.93 1.20 14.78
CA ALA A 12 1.95 2.57 15.27
C ALA A 12 3.37 3.16 15.28
N HIS A 13 4.42 2.38 14.99
CA HIS A 13 5.80 2.84 15.06
C HIS A 13 6.19 3.66 13.80
N PRO A 14 6.28 5.01 13.89
CA PRO A 14 6.43 5.87 12.72
C PRO A 14 7.74 5.63 11.96
N ALA A 15 8.85 5.41 12.68
CA ALA A 15 10.15 5.12 12.07
C ALA A 15 10.19 3.77 11.34
N ALA A 16 9.36 2.80 11.74
CA ALA A 16 9.26 1.52 11.05
C ALA A 16 8.49 1.66 9.74
N LEU A 17 7.46 2.52 9.70
CA LEU A 17 6.71 2.80 8.48
C LEU A 17 7.60 3.49 7.44
N ASP A 18 8.32 4.53 7.84
CA ASP A 18 9.17 5.28 6.91
C ASP A 18 10.24 4.39 6.25
N GLU A 19 10.86 3.49 7.04
CA GLU A 19 11.84 2.52 6.51
C GLU A 19 11.20 1.49 5.58
N VAL A 20 9.99 1.00 5.89
CA VAL A 20 9.24 0.11 5.00
C VAL A 20 8.93 0.80 3.67
N LEU A 21 8.41 2.01 3.70
CA LEU A 21 8.05 2.76 2.49
C LEU A 21 9.29 3.05 1.64
N ARG A 22 10.42 3.42 2.27
CA ARG A 22 11.69 3.68 1.59
C ARG A 22 12.25 2.46 0.88
N LEU A 23 12.12 1.27 1.48
CA LEU A 23 12.67 0.03 0.94
C LEU A 23 11.73 -0.74 0.02
N ALA A 24 10.43 -0.45 0.06
CA ALA A 24 9.44 -1.18 -0.71
C ALA A 24 9.70 -1.10 -2.22
N VAL A 25 9.56 -2.22 -2.91
CA VAL A 25 9.59 -2.30 -4.38
C VAL A 25 8.24 -2.78 -4.93
N ALA A 26 8.07 -2.82 -6.25
CA ALA A 26 6.81 -3.22 -6.88
C ALA A 26 6.29 -4.59 -6.39
N ARG A 27 7.19 -5.54 -6.12
CA ARG A 27 6.85 -6.87 -5.57
C ARG A 27 6.31 -6.84 -4.13
N ASP A 28 6.52 -5.75 -3.40
CA ASP A 28 6.06 -5.58 -2.02
C ASP A 28 4.68 -4.91 -1.95
N SER A 29 4.05 -4.57 -3.08
CA SER A 29 2.76 -3.86 -3.11
C SER A 29 1.64 -4.63 -2.41
N VAL A 30 1.67 -5.98 -2.40
CA VAL A 30 0.75 -6.80 -1.59
C VAL A 30 0.94 -6.57 -0.09
N SER A 31 2.18 -6.42 0.35
CA SER A 31 2.49 -6.15 1.75
C SER A 31 2.08 -4.74 2.14
N LEU A 32 2.31 -3.77 1.25
CA LEU A 32 1.86 -2.38 1.45
C LEU A 32 0.33 -2.28 1.48
N TRP A 33 -0.37 -2.96 0.58
CA TRP A 33 -1.83 -3.01 0.58
C TRP A 33 -2.40 -3.58 1.90
N ASN A 34 -1.85 -4.70 2.37
CA ASN A 34 -2.27 -5.30 3.66
C ASN A 34 -2.14 -4.33 4.84
N LEU A 35 -1.17 -3.40 4.78
CA LEU A 35 -0.98 -2.40 5.84
C LEU A 35 -2.12 -1.38 5.88
N LEU A 36 -2.77 -1.05 4.76
CA LEU A 36 -3.87 -0.07 4.72
C LEU A 36 -5.01 -0.45 5.67
N ALA A 37 -5.26 -1.75 5.87
CA ALA A 37 -6.30 -2.25 6.75
C ALA A 37 -5.98 -2.08 8.24
N VAL A 38 -4.70 -2.05 8.61
CA VAL A 38 -4.25 -2.11 10.02
C VAL A 38 -3.64 -0.81 10.54
N VAL A 39 -3.25 0.11 9.66
CA VAL A 39 -2.65 1.38 10.06
C VAL A 39 -3.70 2.50 10.26
N ALA A 40 -3.34 3.50 11.07
CA ALA A 40 -4.16 4.69 11.29
C ALA A 40 -4.32 5.53 10.00
N PRO A 41 -5.38 6.35 9.87
CA PRO A 41 -5.62 7.18 8.68
C PRO A 41 -4.42 8.03 8.24
N ALA A 42 -3.67 8.59 9.19
CA ALA A 42 -2.47 9.40 8.90
C ALA A 42 -1.36 8.62 8.18
N ALA A 43 -1.28 7.30 8.37
CA ALA A 43 -0.31 6.43 7.72
C ALA A 43 -0.80 5.91 6.35
N ARG A 44 -2.12 5.79 6.15
CA ARG A 44 -2.72 5.30 4.89
C ARG A 44 -2.34 6.15 3.69
N GLY A 45 -2.31 7.47 3.84
CA GLY A 45 -1.91 8.38 2.77
C GLY A 45 -0.50 8.11 2.28
N ARG A 46 0.46 7.94 3.20
CA ARG A 46 1.86 7.65 2.85
C ARG A 46 2.01 6.30 2.14
N ILE A 47 1.23 5.30 2.56
CA ILE A 47 1.22 3.98 1.91
C ILE A 47 0.63 4.07 0.51
N PHE A 48 -0.48 4.80 0.33
CA PHE A 48 -1.08 5.03 -0.97
C PHE A 48 -0.12 5.76 -1.91
N ASP A 49 0.49 6.85 -1.46
CA ASP A 49 1.45 7.63 -2.25
C ASP A 49 2.64 6.77 -2.69
N ARG A 50 3.10 5.87 -1.81
CA ARG A 50 4.17 4.92 -2.15
C ARG A 50 3.73 3.89 -3.17
N LEU A 51 2.52 3.33 -3.03
CA LEU A 51 1.93 2.40 -4.00
C LEU A 51 1.79 3.08 -5.37
N ALA A 52 1.28 4.31 -5.41
CA ALA A 52 1.13 5.07 -6.64
C ALA A 52 2.46 5.38 -7.35
N ALA A 53 3.53 5.56 -6.57
CA ALA A 53 4.87 5.70 -7.11
C ALA A 53 5.50 4.39 -7.61
N LEU A 54 4.98 3.23 -7.19
CA LEU A 54 5.42 1.92 -7.68
C LEU A 54 4.65 1.50 -8.92
N ASP A 55 3.35 1.79 -8.93
CA ASP A 55 2.40 1.41 -9.95
C ASP A 55 1.28 2.45 -9.95
N THR A 56 1.12 3.16 -11.06
CA THR A 56 0.20 4.30 -11.14
C THR A 56 -1.24 3.80 -11.09
N PRO A 57 -2.00 4.08 -10.02
CA PRO A 57 -3.36 3.58 -9.91
C PRO A 57 -4.24 4.21 -10.98
N PRO A 58 -5.25 3.46 -11.49
CA PRO A 58 -6.23 3.99 -12.40
C PRO A 58 -7.03 5.15 -11.79
N GLU A 59 -7.57 6.03 -12.63
CA GLU A 59 -8.32 7.24 -12.22
C GLU A 59 -9.52 6.97 -11.30
N TRP A 60 -10.06 5.75 -11.32
CA TRP A 60 -11.18 5.32 -10.49
C TRP A 60 -10.77 4.89 -9.07
N VAL A 61 -9.47 4.82 -8.76
CA VAL A 61 -8.96 4.62 -7.40
C VAL A 61 -8.63 5.99 -6.80
N LEU A 62 -9.54 6.52 -5.99
CA LEU A 62 -9.37 7.84 -5.38
C LEU A 62 -8.54 7.73 -4.09
N ARG A 63 -7.50 8.57 -3.99
CA ARG A 63 -6.63 8.66 -2.82
C ARG A 63 -7.41 8.91 -1.53
N ASP A 64 -8.35 9.85 -1.57
CA ASP A 64 -9.07 10.31 -0.37
C ASP A 64 -9.96 9.20 0.21
N ASP A 65 -10.58 8.38 -0.65
CA ASP A 65 -11.38 7.23 -0.21
C ASP A 65 -10.51 6.16 0.45
N VAL A 66 -9.32 5.89 -0.09
CA VAL A 66 -8.35 4.96 0.52
C VAL A 66 -7.84 5.49 1.87
N VAL A 67 -7.56 6.78 1.96
CA VAL A 67 -7.13 7.43 3.21
C VAL A 67 -8.23 7.38 4.27
N ALA A 68 -9.49 7.63 3.87
CA ALA A 68 -10.66 7.50 4.73
C ALA A 68 -10.88 6.06 5.21
N GLY A 69 -10.32 5.07 4.49
CA GLY A 69 -10.50 3.65 4.80
C GLY A 69 -11.75 3.05 4.21
N ASP A 70 -12.24 3.62 3.11
CA ASP A 70 -13.38 3.06 2.40
C ASP A 70 -13.05 1.61 1.98
N PRO A 71 -13.81 0.61 2.46
CA PRO A 71 -13.52 -0.78 2.18
C PRO A 71 -13.66 -1.14 0.71
N THR A 72 -14.55 -0.46 -0.02
CA THR A 72 -14.72 -0.62 -1.47
C THR A 72 -13.53 -0.05 -2.22
N ALA A 73 -13.03 1.13 -1.85
CA ALA A 73 -11.83 1.72 -2.45
C ALA A 73 -10.58 0.86 -2.21
N ILE A 74 -10.41 0.32 -1.00
CA ILE A 74 -9.30 -0.58 -0.66
C ILE A 74 -9.39 -1.91 -1.44
N ALA A 75 -10.60 -2.45 -1.64
CA ALA A 75 -10.81 -3.65 -2.45
C ALA A 75 -10.52 -3.40 -3.93
N ARG A 76 -10.97 -2.27 -4.46
CA ARG A 76 -10.69 -1.81 -5.83
C ARG A 76 -9.19 -1.66 -6.12
N LEU A 77 -8.46 -1.04 -5.19
CA LEU A 77 -7.00 -0.96 -5.29
C LEU A 77 -6.35 -2.35 -5.29
N ARG A 78 -6.88 -3.30 -4.52
CA ARG A 78 -6.40 -4.70 -4.52
C ARG A 78 -6.59 -5.36 -5.89
N GLU A 79 -7.78 -5.27 -6.46
CA GLU A 79 -8.11 -5.88 -7.75
C GLU A 79 -7.17 -5.38 -8.85
N TYR A 80 -6.86 -4.09 -8.85
CA TYR A 80 -5.86 -3.50 -9.74
C TYR A 80 -4.46 -4.11 -9.52
N LEU A 81 -3.96 -4.10 -8.29
CA LEU A 81 -2.63 -4.60 -7.96
C LEU A 81 -2.49 -6.11 -8.25
N GLU A 82 -3.55 -6.89 -8.06
CA GLU A 82 -3.59 -8.31 -8.43
C GLU A 82 -3.38 -8.52 -9.93
N GLY A 83 -3.95 -7.66 -10.78
CA GLY A 83 -3.68 -7.63 -12.21
C GLY A 83 -2.19 -7.47 -12.52
N THR A 84 -1.52 -6.54 -11.82
CA THR A 84 -0.07 -6.30 -11.94
C THR A 84 0.77 -7.48 -11.43
N TRP A 85 0.34 -8.17 -10.37
CA TRP A 85 1.05 -9.34 -9.83
C TRP A 85 0.96 -10.56 -10.73
N LEU A 86 -0.20 -10.74 -11.36
CA LEU A 86 -0.50 -11.90 -12.21
C LEU A 86 0.06 -11.73 -13.63
N HIS A 87 0.30 -10.49 -14.07
CA HIS A 87 0.81 -10.16 -15.41
C HIS A 87 1.99 -9.17 -15.36
N PRO A 88 3.17 -9.58 -14.85
CA PRO A 88 4.32 -8.67 -14.70
C PRO A 88 4.99 -8.25 -16.03
N GLU A 89 4.52 -8.76 -17.18
CA GLU A 89 5.19 -8.61 -18.49
C GLU A 89 4.48 -7.67 -19.48
N VAL A 90 3.41 -6.96 -19.07
CA VAL A 90 2.74 -5.99 -19.95
C VAL A 90 3.19 -4.57 -19.57
N PRO A 91 3.97 -3.88 -20.42
CA PRO A 91 4.38 -2.50 -20.22
C PRO A 91 3.23 -1.50 -20.43
#